data_AF-A0A1B6NWU2-F1
#
_entry.id   AF-A0A1B6NWU2-F1
#
_cell.length_a   1.000
_cell.length_b   1.000
_cell.length_c   1.000
_cell.angle_alpha   90.00
_cell.angle_beta   90.00
_cell.angle_gamma   90.00
#
_symmetry.space_group_name_H-M   'P 1'
#
loop_
_entity.id
_entity.type
_entity.pdbx_description
1 polymer ?
#
loop_
_entity_poly.entity_id
_entity_poly.type
_entity_poly.pdbx_seq_one_letter_code
_entity_poly.pdbx_strand_id
1 'polypeptide(L)'
;MTAMPEMVSLFNGFGGAASLLLGWATLAGMNLITLKTESAFTFITLFFTILVGGITFSGSVVAWGKLSGKMSSKAVIFTGLRELSILHLIGMVVIGYFFTTDPSNPLWIYCAIALSLSFGLWATISIGGADMPVVIAF
;
A
#
# COMPACT_ATOMS: atom_id res chain seq x y z
N MET A 1 21.52 -2.76 -20.47
CA MET A 1 20.05 -2.65 -20.63
C MET A 1 19.27 -3.67 -19.79
N THR A 2 19.92 -4.61 -19.09
CA THR A 2 19.26 -5.65 -18.27
C THR A 2 18.66 -5.14 -16.95
N ALA A 3 19.00 -3.92 -16.52
CA ALA A 3 18.50 -3.27 -15.31
C ALA A 3 17.20 -2.46 -15.50
N MET A 4 16.59 -2.49 -16.69
CA MET A 4 15.36 -1.72 -16.93
C MET A 4 14.20 -2.11 -15.99
N PRO A 5 13.90 -3.42 -15.78
CA PRO A 5 12.76 -3.82 -14.95
C PRO A 5 12.86 -3.36 -13.48
N GLU A 6 14.04 -3.44 -12.87
CA GLU A 6 14.25 -3.01 -11.49
C GLU A 6 14.11 -1.48 -11.31
N MET A 7 14.55 -0.70 -12.31
CA MET A 7 14.38 0.76 -12.31
C MET A 7 12.91 1.17 -12.45
N VAL A 8 12.16 0.49 -13.33
CA VAL A 8 10.72 0.72 -13.50
C VAL A 8 9.97 0.39 -12.20
N SER A 9 10.33 -0.71 -11.54
CA SER A 9 9.76 -1.08 -10.23
C SER A 9 9.93 0.03 -9.20
N LEU A 10 11.16 0.56 -9.04
CA LEU A 10 11.42 1.63 -8.07
C LEU A 10 10.68 2.93 -8.40
N PHE A 11 10.61 3.32 -9.67
CA PHE A 11 9.89 4.53 -10.05
C PHE A 11 8.39 4.42 -9.79
N ASN A 12 7.79 3.24 -10.04
CA ASN A 12 6.41 2.98 -9.63
C ASN A 12 6.26 3.10 -8.11
N GLY A 13 7.19 2.51 -7.36
CA GLY A 13 7.22 2.59 -5.89
C GLY A 13 7.24 4.04 -5.38
N PHE A 14 8.09 4.90 -5.94
CA PHE A 14 8.12 6.32 -5.57
C PHE A 14 6.84 7.07 -5.94
N GLY A 15 6.18 6.71 -7.05
CA GLY A 15 4.84 7.20 -7.38
C GLY A 15 3.81 6.81 -6.31
N GLY A 16 3.84 5.55 -5.86
CA GLY A 16 3.01 5.07 -4.75
C GLY A 16 3.28 5.82 -3.43
N ALA A 17 4.55 6.01 -3.08
CA ALA A 17 4.95 6.77 -1.89
C ALA A 17 4.46 8.22 -1.96
N ALA A 18 4.58 8.86 -3.13
CA ALA A 18 4.05 10.20 -3.35
C ALA A 18 2.53 10.26 -3.17
N SER A 19 1.78 9.29 -3.68
CA SER A 19 0.32 9.18 -3.46
C SER A 19 -0.02 9.05 -1.97
N LEU A 20 0.67 8.16 -1.25
CA LEU A 20 0.46 7.97 0.19
C LEU A 20 0.73 9.26 0.97
N LEU A 21 1.87 9.90 0.71
CA LEU A 21 2.27 11.12 1.38
C LEU A 21 1.34 12.29 1.03
N LEU A 22 0.86 12.35 -0.21
CA LEU A 22 -0.16 13.32 -0.62
C LEU A 22 -1.44 13.14 0.19
N GLY A 23 -1.98 11.91 0.26
CA GLY A 23 -3.20 11.62 1.03
C GLY A 23 -3.05 11.95 2.50
N TRP A 24 -1.89 11.64 3.10
CA TRP A 24 -1.59 12.03 4.48
C TRP A 24 -1.51 13.55 4.63
N ALA A 25 -0.73 14.23 3.79
CA ALA A 25 -0.58 15.69 3.85
C ALA A 25 -1.93 16.41 3.68
N THR A 26 -2.81 15.91 2.81
CA THR A 26 -4.16 16.45 2.64
C THR A 26 -4.99 16.32 3.91
N LEU A 27 -5.01 15.14 4.56
CA LEU A 27 -5.73 14.96 5.82
C LEU A 27 -5.14 15.83 6.94
N ALA A 28 -3.82 15.90 7.05
CA ALA A 28 -3.12 16.69 8.07
C ALA A 28 -3.33 18.21 7.90
N GLY A 29 -3.60 18.68 6.68
CA GLY A 29 -3.94 20.07 6.39
C GLY A 29 -5.39 20.45 6.71
N MET A 30 -6.27 19.48 6.99
CA MET A 30 -7.67 19.76 7.34
C MET A 30 -7.78 20.22 8.80
N ASN A 31 -8.54 21.28 9.03
CA ASN A 31 -8.89 21.71 10.38
C ASN A 31 -10.11 20.94 10.92
N LEU A 32 -10.42 21.11 12.22
CA LEU A 32 -11.55 20.42 12.87
C LEU A 32 -12.92 20.71 12.25
N ILE A 33 -13.11 21.87 11.62
CA ILE A 33 -14.37 22.21 10.96
C ILE A 33 -14.47 21.39 9.68
N THR A 34 -13.45 21.45 8.83
CA THR A 34 -13.34 20.67 7.59
C THR A 34 -13.52 19.18 7.87
N LEU A 35 -12.83 18.62 8.88
CA LEU A 35 -12.96 17.20 9.24
C LEU A 35 -14.40 16.77 9.59
N LYS A 36 -15.24 17.70 10.06
CA LYS A 36 -16.64 17.44 10.43
C LYS A 36 -17.64 17.73 9.33
N THR A 37 -17.31 18.63 8.40
CA THR A 37 -18.23 19.08 7.34
C THR A 37 -17.94 18.45 5.98
N GLU A 38 -16.74 17.89 5.78
CA GLU A 38 -16.36 17.21 4.55
C GLU A 38 -17.20 15.95 4.31
N SER A 39 -17.34 15.61 3.03
CA SER A 39 -18.16 14.47 2.63
C SER A 39 -17.47 13.14 2.94
N ALA A 40 -18.26 12.12 3.26
CA ALA A 40 -17.75 10.74 3.37
C ALA A 40 -17.06 10.28 2.08
N PHE A 41 -17.51 10.76 0.91
CA PHE A 41 -16.87 10.49 -0.37
C PHE A 41 -15.41 10.98 -0.40
N THR A 42 -15.14 12.19 0.11
CA THR A 42 -13.77 12.74 0.23
C THR A 42 -12.88 11.85 1.09
N PHE A 43 -13.40 11.35 2.23
CA PHE A 43 -12.62 10.46 3.09
C PHE A 43 -12.41 9.08 2.49
N ILE A 44 -13.40 8.54 1.77
CA ILE A 44 -13.25 7.28 1.05
C ILE A 44 -12.16 7.41 -0.01
N THR A 45 -12.16 8.48 -0.82
CA THR A 45 -11.13 8.68 -1.84
C THR A 45 -9.75 8.87 -1.22
N LEU A 46 -9.64 9.65 -0.15
CA LEU A 46 -8.38 9.80 0.61
C LEU A 46 -7.86 8.46 1.16
N PHE A 47 -8.75 7.65 1.72
CA PHE A 47 -8.39 6.33 2.22
C PHE A 47 -7.82 5.45 1.09
N PHE A 48 -8.47 5.42 -0.07
CA PHE A 48 -7.95 4.68 -1.23
C PHE A 48 -6.63 5.25 -1.75
N THR A 49 -6.45 6.57 -1.78
CA THR A 49 -5.19 7.22 -2.17
C THR A 49 -4.01 6.77 -1.28
N ILE A 50 -4.24 6.67 0.03
CA ILE A 50 -3.26 6.20 1.01
C ILE A 50 -3.01 4.70 0.86
N LEU A 51 -4.09 3.92 0.73
CA LEU A 51 -4.05 2.47 0.67
C LEU A 51 -3.35 1.97 -0.58
N VAL A 52 -3.77 2.45 -1.76
CA VAL A 52 -3.12 2.09 -3.04
C VAL A 52 -1.67 2.55 -3.04
N GLY A 53 -1.40 3.79 -2.61
CA GLY A 53 -0.04 4.32 -2.55
C GLY A 53 0.92 3.48 -1.71
N GLY A 54 0.48 3.03 -0.53
CA GLY A 54 1.31 2.19 0.35
C GLY A 54 1.52 0.77 -0.18
N ILE A 55 0.48 0.15 -0.76
CA ILE A 55 0.59 -1.18 -1.38
C ILE A 55 1.58 -1.12 -2.55
N THR A 56 1.44 -0.13 -3.42
CA THR A 56 2.34 0.07 -4.57
C THR A 56 3.77 0.29 -4.10
N PHE A 57 4.00 1.20 -3.13
CA PHE A 57 5.35 1.47 -2.63
C PHE A 57 6.02 0.21 -2.05
N SER A 58 5.36 -0.47 -1.12
CA SER A 58 5.92 -1.65 -0.46
C SER A 58 6.13 -2.82 -1.43
N GLY A 59 5.18 -3.08 -2.32
CA GLY A 59 5.29 -4.10 -3.35
C GLY A 59 6.45 -3.83 -4.32
N SER A 60 6.56 -2.59 -4.80
CA SER A 60 7.65 -2.15 -5.68
C SER A 60 9.04 -2.29 -5.05
N VAL A 61 9.17 -2.04 -3.74
CA VAL A 61 10.44 -2.22 -3.02
C VAL A 61 10.82 -3.71 -2.96
N VAL A 62 9.87 -4.61 -2.70
CA VAL A 62 10.11 -6.06 -2.70
C VAL A 62 10.45 -6.57 -4.10
N ALA A 63 9.71 -6.13 -5.12
CA ALA A 63 9.96 -6.50 -6.52
C ALA A 63 11.34 -6.04 -6.98
N TRP A 64 11.73 -4.79 -6.66
CA TRP A 64 13.08 -4.28 -6.91
C TRP A 64 14.13 -5.13 -6.18
N GLY A 65 13.92 -5.45 -4.90
CA GLY A 65 14.85 -6.26 -4.12
C GLY A 65 15.10 -7.63 -4.74
N LYS A 66 14.05 -8.26 -5.28
CA LYS A 66 14.14 -9.57 -5.96
C LYS A 66 14.83 -9.48 -7.32
N LEU A 67 14.54 -8.45 -8.12
CA LEU A 67 15.13 -8.27 -9.45
C LEU A 67 16.60 -7.87 -9.40
N SER A 68 16.98 -7.05 -8.42
CA SER A 68 18.36 -6.60 -8.19
C SER A 68 19.25 -7.64 -7.51
N GLY A 69 18.69 -8.81 -7.16
CA GLY A 69 19.40 -9.87 -6.44
C GLY A 69 19.74 -9.54 -4.98
N LYS A 70 19.21 -8.43 -4.44
CA LYS A 70 19.35 -8.05 -3.02
C LYS A 70 18.48 -8.90 -2.10
N MET A 71 17.43 -9.51 -2.64
CA MET A 71 16.54 -10.47 -1.97
C MET A 71 16.48 -11.78 -2.76
N SER A 72 16.09 -12.86 -2.09
CA SER A 72 15.87 -14.14 -2.78
C SER A 72 14.74 -14.02 -3.81
N SER A 73 15.00 -14.48 -5.04
CA SER A 73 14.02 -14.54 -6.11
C SER A 73 12.97 -15.65 -5.92
N LYS A 74 13.14 -16.51 -4.91
CA LYS A 74 12.18 -17.58 -4.61
C LYS A 74 10.89 -16.99 -4.03
N ALA A 75 9.76 -17.58 -4.44
CA ALA A 75 8.48 -17.31 -3.81
C ALA A 75 8.50 -17.78 -2.36
N VAL A 76 8.07 -16.93 -1.43
CA VAL A 76 7.91 -17.28 -0.02
C VAL A 76 6.45 -17.62 0.22
N ILE A 77 6.16 -18.91 0.35
CA ILE A 77 4.81 -19.44 0.57
C ILE A 77 4.85 -20.27 1.85
N PHE A 78 3.90 -20.01 2.76
CA PHE A 78 3.78 -20.72 4.03
C PHE A 78 2.30 -20.97 4.36
N THR A 79 2.05 -21.96 5.22
CA THR A 79 0.70 -22.30 5.71
C THR A 79 0.10 -21.10 6.45
N GLY A 80 -1.06 -20.61 6.01
CA GLY A 80 -1.70 -19.42 6.58
C GLY A 80 -1.59 -18.15 5.73
N LEU A 81 -0.84 -18.16 4.62
CA LEU A 81 -0.70 -16.98 3.76
C LEU A 81 -2.04 -16.51 3.16
N ARG A 82 -2.90 -17.44 2.75
CA ARG A 82 -4.24 -17.09 2.21
C ARG A 82 -5.10 -16.44 3.29
N GLU A 83 -5.08 -17.02 4.49
CA GLU A 83 -5.80 -16.54 5.66
C GLU A 83 -5.30 -15.15 6.05
N LEU A 84 -3.98 -14.92 5.98
CA LEU A 84 -3.37 -13.61 6.18
C LEU A 84 -3.84 -12.59 5.14
N SER A 85 -3.91 -12.96 3.85
CA SER A 85 -4.42 -12.07 2.80
C SER A 85 -5.90 -11.70 3.02
N ILE A 86 -6.72 -12.67 3.43
CA ILE A 86 -8.13 -12.42 3.79
C ILE A 86 -8.21 -11.50 5.01
N LEU A 87 -7.35 -11.69 6.01
CA LEU A 87 -7.30 -10.83 7.19
C LEU A 87 -6.93 -9.39 6.83
N HIS A 88 -5.98 -9.18 5.91
CA HIS A 88 -5.67 -7.85 5.40
C HIS A 88 -6.88 -7.24 4.69
N LEU A 89 -7.57 -7.98 3.82
CA LEU A 89 -8.76 -7.48 3.12
C LEU A 89 -9.85 -7.04 4.10
N ILE A 90 -10.17 -7.87 5.10
CA ILE A 90 -11.13 -7.52 6.15
C ILE A 90 -10.65 -6.30 6.94
N GLY A 91 -9.37 -6.26 7.30
CA GLY A 91 -8.75 -5.14 8.00
C GLY A 91 -8.86 -3.82 7.22
N MET A 92 -8.64 -3.84 5.90
CA MET A 92 -8.82 -2.66 5.03
C MET A 92 -10.25 -2.14 5.08
N VAL A 93 -11.25 -3.03 5.00
CA VAL A 93 -12.67 -2.63 5.05
C VAL A 93 -13.02 -2.05 6.43
N VAL A 94 -12.60 -2.70 7.50
CA VAL A 94 -12.89 -2.26 8.88
C VAL A 94 -12.22 -0.92 9.18
N ILE A 95 -10.93 -0.77 8.87
CA ILE A 95 -10.20 0.49 9.08
C ILE A 95 -10.77 1.58 8.17
N GLY A 96 -11.11 1.27 6.92
CA GLY A 96 -11.72 2.23 6.00
C GLY A 96 -13.05 2.76 6.53
N TYR A 97 -13.89 1.88 7.09
CA TYR A 97 -15.13 2.29 7.74
C TYR A 97 -14.85 3.27 8.89
N PHE A 98 -13.99 2.89 9.85
CA PHE A 98 -13.68 3.74 10.99
C PHE A 98 -13.02 5.07 10.60
N PHE A 99 -12.10 5.04 9.63
CA PHE A 99 -11.46 6.23 9.09
C PHE A 99 -12.47 7.22 8.52
N THR A 100 -13.49 6.73 7.81
CA THR A 100 -14.52 7.60 7.19
C THR A 100 -15.53 8.13 8.19
N THR A 101 -15.79 7.40 9.29
CA THR A 101 -16.73 7.82 10.34
C THR A 101 -16.10 8.71 11.41
N ASP A 102 -14.81 8.55 11.65
CA ASP A 102 -14.04 9.33 12.63
C ASP A 102 -12.66 9.73 12.05
N PRO A 103 -12.63 10.60 11.03
CA PRO A 103 -11.38 11.02 10.37
C PRO A 103 -10.49 11.90 11.27
N SER A 104 -11.02 12.37 12.40
CA SER A 104 -10.28 13.17 13.38
C SER A 104 -9.31 12.35 14.21
N ASN A 105 -9.52 11.04 14.30
CA ASN A 105 -8.68 10.14 15.06
C ASN A 105 -7.48 9.68 14.21
N PRO A 106 -6.24 10.07 14.57
CA PRO A 106 -5.05 9.76 13.79
C PRO A 106 -4.69 8.26 13.80
N LEU A 107 -5.26 7.47 14.71
CA LEU A 107 -5.05 6.03 14.75
C LEU A 107 -5.40 5.38 13.40
N TRP A 108 -6.51 5.80 12.78
CA TRP A 108 -7.02 5.14 11.58
C TRP A 108 -6.12 5.34 10.37
N ILE A 109 -5.51 6.53 10.20
CA ILE A 109 -4.53 6.75 9.14
C ILE A 109 -3.26 5.91 9.36
N TYR A 110 -2.78 5.80 10.60
CA TYR A 110 -1.60 4.98 10.89
C TYR A 110 -1.87 3.49 10.68
N CYS A 111 -3.05 3.00 11.07
CA CYS A 111 -3.49 1.65 10.77
C CYS A 111 -3.61 1.42 9.25
N ALA A 112 -4.16 2.37 8.50
CA ALA A 112 -4.27 2.29 7.04
C ALA A 112 -2.90 2.18 6.37
N ILE A 113 -1.94 3.02 6.77
CA ILE A 113 -0.56 3.02 6.27
C ILE A 113 0.14 1.71 6.63
N ALA A 114 0.06 1.28 7.89
CA ALA A 114 0.71 0.04 8.32
C ALA A 114 0.15 -1.17 7.57
N LEU A 115 -1.17 -1.21 7.38
CA LEU A 115 -1.83 -2.32 6.70
C LEU A 115 -1.55 -2.33 5.19
N SER A 116 -1.53 -1.17 4.53
CA SER A 116 -1.19 -1.07 3.10
C SER A 116 0.25 -1.49 2.82
N LEU A 117 1.21 -1.03 3.64
CA LEU A 117 2.62 -1.44 3.53
C LEU A 117 2.82 -2.93 3.83
N SER A 118 2.15 -3.45 4.85
CA SER A 118 2.20 -4.88 5.18
C SER A 118 1.62 -5.73 4.05
N PHE A 119 0.47 -5.35 3.51
CA PHE A 119 -0.18 -6.10 2.43
C PHE A 119 0.66 -6.13 1.16
N GLY A 120 1.19 -4.98 0.70
CA GLY A 120 2.03 -4.95 -0.50
C GLY A 120 3.31 -5.80 -0.33
N LEU A 121 3.91 -5.80 0.87
CA LEU A 121 5.03 -6.68 1.18
C LEU A 121 4.64 -8.16 1.07
N TRP A 122 3.59 -8.59 1.77
CA TRP A 122 3.19 -10.01 1.78
C TRP A 122 2.68 -10.49 0.43
N ALA A 123 1.97 -9.64 -0.32
CA ALA A 123 1.48 -9.98 -1.65
C ALA A 123 2.65 -10.19 -2.64
N THR A 124 3.66 -9.31 -2.62
CA THR A 124 4.79 -9.42 -3.55
C THR A 124 5.82 -10.48 -3.12
N ILE A 125 5.98 -10.74 -1.82
CA ILE A 125 6.95 -11.74 -1.35
C ILE A 125 6.55 -13.18 -1.78
N SER A 126 5.26 -13.44 -1.97
CA SER A 126 4.75 -14.73 -2.44
C SER A 126 4.93 -14.99 -3.94
N ILE A 127 5.39 -14.00 -4.71
CA ILE A 127 5.55 -14.12 -6.17
C ILE A 127 7.00 -14.45 -6.51
N GLY A 128 7.24 -15.34 -7.48
CA GLY A 128 8.59 -15.70 -7.93
C GLY A 128 9.24 -14.60 -8.77
N GLY A 129 10.58 -14.55 -8.78
CA GLY A 129 11.35 -13.58 -9.56
C GLY A 129 11.08 -13.61 -11.07
N ALA A 130 10.77 -14.78 -11.62
CA ALA A 130 10.42 -14.96 -13.03
C ALA A 130 9.10 -14.25 -13.41
N ASP A 131 8.16 -14.15 -12.47
CA ASP A 131 6.84 -13.54 -12.67
C ASP A 131 6.79 -12.06 -12.26
N MET A 132 7.90 -11.50 -11.75
CA MET A 132 7.99 -10.10 -11.33
C MET A 132 7.66 -9.07 -12.42
N PRO A 133 7.95 -9.28 -13.72
CA PRO A 133 7.51 -8.34 -14.75
C PRO A 133 6.00 -8.12 -14.79
N VAL A 134 5.20 -9.15 -14.44
CA VAL A 134 3.74 -9.03 -14.35
C VAL A 134 3.33 -8.15 -13.17
N VAL A 135 4.02 -8.30 -12.03
CA VAL A 135 3.77 -7.52 -10.81
C VAL A 135 4.08 -6.04 -11.01
N ILE A 136 5.13 -5.72 -11.78
CA ILE A 136 5.50 -4.32 -12.06
C ILE A 136 4.49 -3.62 -12.96
N ALA A 137 3.83 -4.39 -13.85
CA ALA A 137 2.81 -3.89 -14.77
C ALA A 137 1.42 -3.76 -14.13
N PHE A 138 1.23 -4.31 -12.92
CA PHE A 138 -0.02 -4.28 -12.16
C PHE A 138 -0.06 -3.07 -11.22
#